data_AF-A0A916N0C0-F1
#
_entry.id   AF-A0A916N0C0-F1
#
_cell.length_a   1.000
_cell.length_b   1.000
_cell.length_c   1.000
_cell.angle_alpha   90.00
_cell.angle_beta   90.00
_cell.angle_gamma   90.00
#
_symmetry.space_group_name_H-M   'P 1'
#
loop_
_entity.id
_entity.type
_entity.pdbx_description
1 polymer ?
#
loop_
_entity_poly.entity_id
_entity_poly.type
_entity_poly.pdbx_seq_one_letter_code
_entity_poly.pdbx_strand_id
1 'polypeptide(L)'
;MKNNFYVDKTDTGSIELLIDAFNVRDTEFERPIRQALNLHDRSFIIFVDHLNRPTEISPIEDPFTFNTETGELVLFTEDPEVLLDAILEMAMFLRGFNTLLGEGKDWHVQLAIGAWKRVRQTLEEELLDIHQGVEWQVSLNEETVQSFDPTTFTSIVYLASAPNVSIDFPAGTSAQLIIAYQRLRRIMEGIAFEIGLNDYRTFNRRLNRAIKWVEQDIAPSFEVSPFDDLLTPEGWNPAFFADVEG
;
A
#
# COMPACT_ATOMS: atom_id res chain seq x y z
N MET A 1 3.75 -28.84 -0.77
CA MET A 1 4.74 -28.86 0.33
C MET A 1 3.96 -28.64 1.63
N LYS A 2 4.56 -28.61 2.82
CA LYS A 2 3.88 -27.93 3.94
C LYS A 2 3.86 -26.45 3.56
N ASN A 3 2.69 -25.96 3.16
CA ASN A 3 2.53 -24.60 2.63
C ASN A 3 2.24 -23.60 3.75
N ASN A 4 2.64 -23.91 4.99
CA ASN A 4 2.43 -23.08 6.16
C ASN A 4 3.60 -23.14 7.13
N PHE A 5 4.05 -21.97 7.57
CA PHE A 5 5.16 -21.78 8.49
C PHE A 5 4.66 -20.96 9.67
N TYR A 6 4.70 -21.55 10.86
CA TYR A 6 4.55 -20.77 12.08
C TYR A 6 5.86 -20.04 12.33
N VAL A 7 5.79 -18.75 12.62
CA VAL A 7 6.97 -17.90 12.84
C VAL A 7 6.85 -17.23 14.20
N ASP A 8 7.79 -17.55 15.08
CA ASP A 8 7.93 -16.95 16.40
C ASP A 8 9.39 -16.53 16.63
N LYS A 9 9.61 -15.24 16.87
CA LYS A 9 10.95 -14.68 17.09
C LYS A 9 11.66 -15.26 18.31
N THR A 10 10.91 -15.84 19.26
CA THR A 10 11.46 -16.48 20.46
C THR A 10 11.76 -17.96 20.26
N ASP A 11 11.21 -18.58 19.21
CA ASP A 11 11.49 -19.95 18.80
C ASP A 11 12.47 -19.98 17.63
N THR A 12 13.75 -20.17 17.93
CA THR A 12 14.81 -20.29 16.92
C THR A 12 14.50 -21.40 15.92
N GLY A 13 13.87 -22.50 16.33
CA GLY A 13 13.52 -23.61 15.43
C GLY A 13 12.56 -23.18 14.32
N SER A 14 11.57 -22.33 14.65
CA SER A 14 10.63 -21.78 13.69
C SER A 14 11.30 -20.91 12.62
N ILE A 15 12.28 -20.11 13.02
CA ILE A 15 13.05 -19.25 12.11
C ILE A 15 13.94 -20.10 11.19
N GLU A 16 14.67 -21.07 11.74
CA GLU A 16 15.53 -21.94 10.93
C GLU A 16 14.72 -22.72 9.87
N LEU A 17 13.53 -23.21 10.23
CA LEU A 17 12.62 -23.87 9.29
C LEU A 17 12.20 -22.95 8.14
N LEU A 18 11.93 -21.67 8.41
CA LEU A 18 11.59 -20.69 7.37
C LEU A 18 12.79 -20.40 6.46
N ILE A 19 13.96 -20.17 7.05
CA ILE A 19 15.22 -19.91 6.33
C ILE A 19 15.56 -21.06 5.38
N ASP A 20 15.41 -22.31 5.84
CA ASP A 20 15.65 -23.49 5.01
C ASP A 20 14.57 -23.65 3.92
N ALA A 21 13.31 -23.38 4.23
CA ALA A 21 12.21 -23.55 3.28
C ALA A 21 12.29 -22.60 2.07
N PHE A 22 12.77 -21.38 2.27
CA PHE A 22 12.99 -20.41 1.20
C PHE A 22 14.39 -20.48 0.59
N ASN A 23 15.21 -21.46 0.99
CA ASN A 23 16.60 -21.63 0.54
C ASN A 23 17.45 -20.36 0.70
N VAL A 24 17.20 -19.57 1.76
CA VAL A 24 17.90 -18.29 1.97
C VAL A 24 19.14 -18.42 2.84
N ARG A 25 19.43 -19.61 3.37
CA ARG A 25 20.62 -19.87 4.19
C ARG A 25 21.91 -19.51 3.44
N ASP A 26 22.79 -18.77 4.11
CA ASP A 26 24.07 -18.27 3.59
C ASP A 26 23.94 -17.38 2.33
N THR A 27 22.75 -16.82 2.08
CA THR A 27 22.51 -15.85 0.99
C THR A 27 22.47 -14.41 1.52
N GLU A 28 22.43 -13.43 0.61
CA GLU A 28 22.27 -12.01 0.95
C GLU A 28 20.96 -11.70 1.70
N PHE A 29 19.94 -12.55 1.56
CA PHE A 29 18.62 -12.38 2.18
C PHE A 29 18.53 -12.91 3.62
N GLU A 30 19.44 -13.79 4.08
CA GLU A 30 19.30 -14.42 5.41
C GLU A 30 19.27 -13.36 6.53
N ARG A 31 20.26 -12.47 6.54
CA ARG A 31 20.41 -11.45 7.57
C ARG A 31 19.25 -10.44 7.54
N PRO A 32 18.86 -9.85 6.40
CA PRO A 32 17.68 -9.00 6.29
C PRO A 32 16.39 -9.67 6.77
N ILE A 33 16.11 -10.92 6.37
CA ILE A 33 14.91 -11.65 6.81
C ILE A 33 14.90 -11.79 8.33
N ARG A 34 16.02 -12.20 8.94
CA ARG A 34 16.12 -12.29 10.42
C ARG A 34 15.91 -10.94 11.10
N GLN A 35 16.39 -9.85 10.52
CA GLN A 35 16.17 -8.50 11.06
C GLN A 35 14.71 -8.07 10.95
N ALA A 36 14.06 -8.33 9.80
CA ALA A 36 12.65 -8.04 9.57
C ALA A 36 11.74 -8.81 10.54
N LEU A 37 12.03 -10.10 10.77
CA LEU A 37 11.30 -10.93 11.74
C LEU A 37 11.34 -10.37 13.17
N ASN A 38 12.44 -9.74 13.57
CA ASN A 38 12.58 -9.13 14.90
C ASN A 38 11.67 -7.90 15.12
N LEU A 39 11.10 -7.33 14.06
CA LEU A 39 10.17 -6.20 14.15
C LEU A 39 8.78 -6.61 14.61
N HIS A 40 8.43 -7.89 14.49
CA HIS A 40 7.12 -8.39 14.87
C HIS A 40 7.04 -8.63 16.37
N ASP A 41 5.97 -8.15 17.01
CA ASP A 41 5.77 -8.31 18.46
C ASP A 41 4.95 -9.55 18.82
N ARG A 42 4.35 -10.21 17.82
CA ARG A 42 3.54 -11.41 17.96
C ARG A 42 4.00 -12.44 16.95
N SER A 43 3.79 -13.71 17.27
CA SER A 43 3.93 -14.79 16.30
C SER A 43 2.85 -14.70 15.23
N PHE A 44 3.16 -15.18 14.03
CA PHE A 44 2.26 -15.17 12.88
C PHE A 44 2.45 -16.42 12.03
N ILE A 45 1.56 -16.63 11.06
CA ILE A 45 1.64 -17.76 10.14
C ILE A 45 1.91 -17.23 8.73
N ILE A 46 2.91 -17.80 8.05
CA ILE A 46 3.16 -17.58 6.63
C ILE A 46 2.58 -18.74 5.84
N PHE A 47 1.75 -18.46 4.84
CA PHE A 47 1.24 -19.42 3.88
C PHE A 47 1.86 -19.18 2.51
N VAL A 48 2.18 -20.24 1.79
CA VAL A 48 2.60 -20.14 0.38
C VAL A 48 1.52 -20.74 -0.50
N ASP A 49 0.81 -19.89 -1.23
CA ASP A 49 -0.31 -20.26 -2.08
C ASP A 49 0.02 -20.03 -3.57
N HIS A 50 0.57 -21.06 -4.19
CA HIS A 50 0.85 -21.05 -5.62
C HIS A 50 -0.42 -21.14 -6.50
N LEU A 51 -1.56 -21.55 -5.95
CA LEU A 51 -2.79 -21.82 -6.71
C LEU A 51 -3.60 -20.55 -6.97
N ASN A 52 -3.55 -19.61 -6.04
CA ASN A 52 -4.23 -18.33 -6.13
C ASN A 52 -3.30 -17.19 -6.55
N ARG A 53 -2.15 -17.52 -7.16
CA ARG A 53 -1.24 -16.52 -7.70
C ARG A 53 -1.97 -15.67 -8.76
N PRO A 54 -1.87 -14.33 -8.69
CA PRO A 54 -2.42 -13.48 -9.73
C PRO A 54 -1.87 -13.87 -11.10
N THR A 55 -2.75 -13.89 -12.12
CA THR A 55 -2.43 -14.43 -13.45
C THR A 55 -1.35 -13.61 -14.17
N GLU A 56 -1.19 -12.33 -13.78
CA GLU A 56 -0.16 -11.43 -14.28
C GLU A 56 0.59 -10.81 -13.08
N ILE A 57 1.91 -10.89 -13.07
CA ILE A 57 2.71 -10.13 -12.09
C ILE A 57 2.71 -8.68 -12.58
N SER A 58 1.77 -7.89 -12.10
CA SER A 58 1.70 -6.46 -12.37
C SER A 58 2.30 -5.69 -11.19
N PRO A 59 2.96 -4.53 -11.38
CA PRO A 59 3.37 -3.65 -10.27
C PRO A 59 2.18 -3.14 -9.42
N ILE A 60 0.97 -3.40 -9.89
CA ILE A 60 -0.32 -3.10 -9.29
C ILE A 60 -0.77 -4.23 -8.34
N GLU A 61 -0.39 -5.48 -8.63
CA GLU A 61 -0.80 -6.65 -7.85
C GLU A 61 0.36 -7.08 -6.94
N ASP A 62 0.17 -6.91 -5.64
CA ASP A 62 1.20 -7.28 -4.67
C ASP A 62 1.39 -8.82 -4.67
N PRO A 63 2.64 -9.32 -4.68
CA PRO A 63 2.92 -10.76 -4.74
C PRO A 63 2.64 -11.49 -3.41
N PHE A 64 2.00 -10.80 -2.47
CA PHE A 64 1.53 -11.30 -1.18
C PHE A 64 0.31 -10.51 -0.72
N THR A 65 -0.39 -11.06 0.27
CA THR A 65 -1.44 -10.38 1.02
C THR A 65 -1.35 -10.78 2.48
N PHE A 66 -1.94 -10.03 3.40
CA PHE A 66 -2.02 -10.43 4.80
C PHE A 66 -3.39 -10.14 5.39
N ASN A 67 -3.86 -11.06 6.23
CA ASN A 67 -5.08 -10.89 7.00
C ASN A 67 -4.74 -10.28 8.35
N THR A 68 -5.24 -9.06 8.57
CA THR A 68 -5.00 -8.27 9.79
C THR A 68 -5.70 -8.83 11.02
N GLU A 69 -6.81 -9.53 10.84
CA GLU A 69 -7.60 -10.09 11.94
C GLU A 69 -6.96 -11.38 12.47
N THR A 70 -6.45 -12.21 11.56
CA THR A 70 -5.87 -13.51 11.89
C THR A 70 -4.35 -13.48 12.04
N GLY A 71 -3.68 -12.44 11.57
CA GLY A 71 -2.21 -12.36 11.57
C GLY A 71 -1.58 -13.37 10.62
N GLU A 72 -2.22 -13.61 9.49
CA GLU A 72 -1.77 -14.57 8.47
C GLU A 72 -1.18 -13.82 7.28
N LEU A 73 0.06 -14.16 6.91
CA LEU A 73 0.72 -13.65 5.72
C LEU A 73 0.63 -14.70 4.62
N VAL A 74 0.11 -14.35 3.45
CA VAL A 74 -0.04 -15.24 2.30
C VAL A 74 0.87 -14.75 1.19
N LEU A 75 1.80 -15.60 0.77
CA LEU A 75 2.74 -15.36 -0.32
C LEU A 75 2.30 -16.15 -1.55
N PHE A 76 2.36 -15.54 -2.73
CA PHE A 76 2.03 -16.21 -3.99
C PHE A 76 3.27 -16.74 -4.73
N THR A 77 4.43 -16.71 -4.08
CA THR A 77 5.73 -17.11 -4.61
C THR A 77 6.66 -17.58 -3.48
N GLU A 78 7.69 -18.33 -3.84
CA GLU A 78 8.79 -18.76 -2.96
C GLU A 78 10.02 -17.84 -3.07
N ASP A 79 9.86 -16.68 -3.72
CA ASP A 79 10.93 -15.72 -3.91
C ASP A 79 11.37 -15.09 -2.57
N PRO A 80 12.66 -15.20 -2.18
CA PRO A 80 13.22 -14.57 -0.99
C PRO A 80 13.02 -13.05 -0.90
N GLU A 81 13.08 -12.36 -2.03
CA GLU A 81 12.88 -10.90 -2.09
C GLU A 81 11.44 -10.58 -1.67
N VAL A 82 10.47 -11.30 -2.24
CA VAL A 82 9.06 -11.17 -1.89
C VAL A 82 8.79 -11.54 -0.43
N LEU A 83 9.46 -12.57 0.11
CA LEU A 83 9.35 -12.92 1.53
C LEU A 83 9.81 -11.76 2.42
N LEU A 84 10.94 -11.14 2.10
CA LEU A 84 11.48 -10.00 2.84
C LEU A 84 10.50 -8.83 2.82
N ASP A 85 10.03 -8.45 1.62
CA ASP A 85 9.04 -7.39 1.42
C ASP A 85 7.79 -7.61 2.27
N ALA A 86 7.26 -8.83 2.21
CA ALA A 86 6.03 -9.21 2.87
C ALA A 86 6.14 -9.15 4.41
N ILE A 87 7.27 -9.59 4.97
CA ILE A 87 7.53 -9.52 6.42
C ILE A 87 7.69 -8.06 6.86
N LEU A 88 8.43 -7.25 6.10
CA LEU A 88 8.64 -5.83 6.41
C LEU A 88 7.33 -5.05 6.36
N GLU A 89 6.55 -5.23 5.30
CA GLU A 89 5.25 -4.57 5.14
C GLU A 89 4.28 -4.95 6.24
N MET A 90 4.15 -6.24 6.56
CA MET A 90 3.27 -6.66 7.65
C MET A 90 3.71 -6.07 8.99
N ALA A 91 5.02 -6.00 9.29
CA ALA A 91 5.52 -5.41 10.54
C ALA A 91 5.14 -3.95 10.66
N MET A 92 5.36 -3.19 9.58
CA MET A 92 5.06 -1.77 9.50
C MET A 92 3.56 -1.51 9.50
N PHE A 93 2.77 -2.35 8.83
CA PHE A 93 1.32 -2.26 8.83
C PHE A 93 0.75 -2.47 10.24
N LEU A 94 1.14 -3.56 10.93
CA LEU A 94 0.65 -3.84 12.28
C LEU A 94 1.01 -2.74 13.29
N ARG A 95 2.14 -2.06 13.09
CA ARG A 95 2.60 -0.95 13.94
C ARG A 95 2.04 0.42 13.54
N GLY A 96 1.81 0.64 12.25
CA GLY A 96 1.56 1.94 11.65
C GLY A 96 0.11 2.15 11.18
N PHE A 97 -0.50 1.14 10.56
CA PHE A 97 -1.82 1.26 9.92
C PHE A 97 -3.02 1.20 10.89
N ASN A 98 -2.79 0.76 12.13
CA ASN A 98 -3.83 0.77 13.18
C ASN A 98 -4.36 2.20 13.45
N THR A 99 -3.63 3.26 13.06
CA THR A 99 -4.11 4.65 13.14
C THR A 99 -5.02 5.11 12.00
N LEU A 100 -5.15 4.35 10.91
CA LEU A 100 -6.07 4.64 9.80
C LEU A 100 -7.28 3.69 9.75
N LEU A 101 -7.33 2.67 10.62
CA LEU A 101 -8.50 1.79 10.75
C LEU A 101 -9.72 2.62 11.18
N GLY A 102 -10.72 2.69 10.30
CA GLY A 102 -11.95 3.47 10.47
C GLY A 102 -12.00 4.78 9.69
N GLU A 103 -10.96 5.15 8.92
CA GLU A 103 -11.05 6.27 7.98
C GLU A 103 -11.80 5.84 6.70
N GLY A 104 -12.96 6.45 6.44
CA GLY A 104 -13.90 6.01 5.41
C GLY A 104 -13.57 6.38 3.96
N LYS A 105 -12.32 6.78 3.64
CA LYS A 105 -11.93 7.16 2.28
C LYS A 105 -10.79 6.26 1.78
N ASP A 106 -11.06 5.48 0.74
CA ASP A 106 -10.11 4.51 0.16
C ASP A 106 -8.76 5.13 -0.22
N TRP A 107 -8.75 6.39 -0.68
CA TRP A 107 -7.50 7.06 -1.07
C TRP A 107 -6.58 7.38 0.13
N HIS A 108 -7.11 7.48 1.36
CA HIS A 108 -6.26 7.61 2.56
C HIS A 108 -5.40 6.36 2.75
N VAL A 109 -6.02 5.19 2.57
CA VAL A 109 -5.36 3.89 2.62
C VAL A 109 -4.31 3.80 1.53
N GLN A 110 -4.65 4.19 0.29
CA GLN A 110 -3.71 4.17 -0.84
C GLN A 110 -2.53 5.14 -0.66
N LEU A 111 -2.76 6.32 -0.09
CA LEU A 111 -1.69 7.27 0.24
C LEU A 111 -0.70 6.66 1.24
N ALA A 112 -1.22 5.99 2.27
CA ALA A 112 -0.41 5.32 3.27
C ALA A 112 0.35 4.12 2.69
N ILE A 113 -0.29 3.29 1.86
CA ILE A 113 0.36 2.20 1.12
C ILE A 113 1.52 2.75 0.29
N GLY A 114 1.28 3.84 -0.46
CA GLY A 114 2.31 4.44 -1.31
C GLY A 114 3.51 4.98 -0.56
N ALA A 115 3.26 5.68 0.56
CA ALA A 115 4.33 6.13 1.43
C ALA A 115 5.08 4.93 2.06
N TRP A 116 4.43 3.79 2.29
CA TRP A 116 5.10 2.58 2.75
C TRP A 116 5.95 1.89 1.73
N LYS A 117 5.48 1.72 0.50
CA LYS A 117 6.29 1.14 -0.57
C LYS A 117 7.61 1.89 -0.75
N ARG A 118 7.61 3.20 -0.50
CA ARG A 118 8.83 4.04 -0.48
C ARG A 118 9.76 3.74 0.69
N VAL A 119 9.24 3.63 1.92
CA VAL A 119 10.05 3.26 3.09
C VAL A 119 10.68 1.89 2.89
N ARG A 120 9.88 0.93 2.41
CA ARG A 120 10.31 -0.43 2.09
C ARG A 120 11.47 -0.43 1.09
N GLN A 121 11.31 0.27 -0.02
CA GLN A 121 12.34 0.43 -1.04
C GLN A 121 13.65 1.01 -0.45
N THR A 122 13.59 2.08 0.34
CA THR A 122 14.80 2.66 0.96
C THR A 122 15.49 1.68 1.91
N LEU A 123 14.73 0.88 2.66
CA LEU A 123 15.28 -0.13 3.56
C LEU A 123 15.90 -1.32 2.80
N GLU A 124 15.27 -1.76 1.71
CA GLU A 124 15.83 -2.77 0.81
C GLU A 124 17.17 -2.30 0.23
N GLU A 125 17.22 -1.04 -0.27
CA GLU A 125 18.45 -0.41 -0.78
C GLU A 125 19.56 -0.37 0.30
N GLU A 126 19.21 -0.04 1.55
CA GLU A 126 20.17 -0.04 2.67
C GLU A 126 20.62 -1.45 3.10
N LEU A 127 19.74 -2.44 3.04
CA LEU A 127 19.99 -3.80 3.56
C LEU A 127 20.69 -4.72 2.56
N LEU A 128 20.34 -4.59 1.28
CA LEU A 128 20.78 -5.45 0.19
C LEU A 128 21.82 -4.77 -0.73
N ASP A 129 22.05 -3.46 -0.61
CA ASP A 129 22.93 -2.69 -1.52
C ASP A 129 22.47 -2.77 -3.00
N ILE A 130 21.19 -3.12 -3.23
CA ILE A 130 20.58 -3.22 -4.56
C ILE A 130 19.91 -1.89 -4.88
N HIS A 131 20.25 -1.29 -6.03
CA HIS A 131 19.90 0.09 -6.35
C HIS A 131 18.77 0.26 -7.38
N GLN A 132 18.22 -0.83 -7.97
CA GLN A 132 17.28 -0.70 -9.09
C GLN A 132 16.23 -1.81 -9.15
N GLY A 133 14.97 -1.45 -8.91
CA GLY A 133 13.81 -2.21 -9.37
C GLY A 133 13.46 -1.90 -10.83
N VAL A 134 12.72 -2.79 -11.49
CA VAL A 134 12.21 -2.57 -12.85
C VAL A 134 11.21 -1.41 -12.85
N GLU A 135 11.49 -0.35 -13.61
CA GLU A 135 10.55 0.75 -13.84
C GLU A 135 9.51 0.35 -14.91
N TRP A 136 8.24 0.39 -14.54
CA TRP A 136 7.12 0.05 -15.40
C TRP A 136 6.52 1.31 -15.99
N GLN A 137 6.30 1.32 -17.30
CA GLN A 137 5.66 2.43 -17.97
C GLN A 137 4.16 2.15 -18.17
N VAL A 138 3.31 3.03 -17.66
CA VAL A 138 1.86 2.97 -17.79
C VAL A 138 1.39 4.08 -18.73
N SER A 139 0.68 3.69 -19.79
CA SER A 139 0.00 4.63 -20.69
C SER A 139 -1.46 4.80 -20.27
N LEU A 140 -1.86 6.04 -19.99
CA LEU A 140 -3.23 6.33 -19.57
C LEU A 140 -4.16 6.48 -20.78
N ASN A 141 -5.44 6.12 -20.61
CA ASN A 141 -6.47 6.38 -21.61
C ASN A 141 -6.81 7.87 -21.63
N GLU A 142 -6.68 8.50 -22.80
CA GLU A 142 -6.97 9.92 -23.05
C GLU A 142 -8.33 10.36 -22.53
N GLU A 143 -9.39 9.58 -22.79
CA GLU A 143 -10.76 9.95 -22.39
C GLU A 143 -10.91 10.00 -20.86
N THR A 144 -10.16 9.16 -20.15
CA THR A 144 -10.25 9.04 -18.69
C THR A 144 -9.45 10.10 -17.95
N VAL A 145 -8.51 10.79 -18.60
CA VAL A 145 -7.60 11.75 -17.95
C VAL A 145 -7.83 13.22 -18.34
N GLN A 146 -8.90 13.48 -19.10
CA GLN A 146 -9.29 14.83 -19.51
C GLN A 146 -9.89 15.65 -18.36
N SER A 147 -10.52 15.01 -17.38
CA SER A 147 -11.08 15.64 -16.18
C SER A 147 -10.30 15.30 -14.91
N PHE A 148 -10.38 16.19 -13.93
CA PHE A 148 -9.90 15.93 -12.57
C PHE A 148 -11.10 15.88 -11.63
N ASP A 149 -11.52 14.66 -11.28
CA ASP A 149 -12.70 14.34 -10.49
C ASP A 149 -12.32 13.28 -9.43
N PRO A 150 -13.22 12.93 -8.48
CA PRO A 150 -12.91 11.97 -7.42
C PRO A 150 -12.42 10.60 -7.92
N THR A 151 -12.92 10.13 -9.06
CA THR A 151 -12.52 8.84 -9.64
C THR A 151 -11.11 8.93 -10.17
N THR A 152 -10.81 9.93 -11.01
CA THR A 152 -9.47 10.12 -11.58
C THR A 152 -8.44 10.47 -10.53
N PHE A 153 -8.84 11.20 -9.47
CA PHE A 153 -8.01 11.44 -8.30
C PHE A 153 -7.64 10.13 -7.59
N THR A 154 -8.60 9.25 -7.33
CA THR A 154 -8.34 7.95 -6.67
C THR A 154 -7.37 7.09 -7.50
N SER A 155 -7.57 7.04 -8.83
CA SER A 155 -6.64 6.36 -9.74
C SER A 155 -5.24 6.97 -9.71
N ILE A 156 -5.10 8.29 -9.62
CA ILE A 156 -3.80 8.94 -9.53
C ILE A 156 -3.13 8.74 -8.17
N VAL A 157 -3.88 8.71 -7.07
CA VAL A 157 -3.31 8.33 -5.76
C VAL A 157 -2.76 6.92 -5.83
N TYR A 158 -3.51 6.00 -6.43
CA TYR A 158 -3.09 4.62 -6.64
C TYR A 158 -1.81 4.54 -7.50
N LEU A 159 -1.76 5.23 -8.64
CA LEU A 159 -0.56 5.21 -9.50
C LEU A 159 0.64 5.92 -8.87
N ALA A 160 0.43 7.00 -8.11
CA ALA A 160 1.49 7.67 -7.36
C ALA A 160 2.06 6.78 -6.24
N SER A 161 1.26 5.85 -5.73
CA SER A 161 1.64 4.92 -4.66
C SER A 161 2.67 3.87 -5.11
N ALA A 162 2.76 3.60 -6.41
CA ALA A 162 3.71 2.64 -6.96
C ALA A 162 5.06 3.33 -7.24
N PRO A 163 6.13 3.05 -6.47
CA PRO A 163 7.40 3.75 -6.60
C PRO A 163 8.13 3.46 -7.91
N ASN A 164 7.91 2.25 -8.44
CA ASN A 164 8.49 1.70 -9.66
C ASN A 164 7.62 1.92 -10.90
N VAL A 165 6.60 2.77 -10.83
CA VAL A 165 5.75 3.10 -11.99
C VAL A 165 6.04 4.50 -12.49
N SER A 166 6.21 4.60 -13.80
CA SER A 166 6.32 5.83 -14.58
C SER A 166 5.07 5.98 -15.43
N ILE A 167 4.50 7.19 -15.46
CA ILE A 167 3.28 7.46 -16.22
C ILE A 167 3.65 8.27 -17.46
N ASP A 168 3.20 7.80 -18.62
CA ASP A 168 3.14 8.62 -19.83
C ASP A 168 1.78 9.31 -19.92
N PHE A 169 1.78 10.64 -19.81
CA PHE A 169 0.56 11.44 -19.86
C PHE A 169 0.25 11.83 -21.30
N PRO A 170 -0.87 11.36 -21.89
CA PRO A 170 -1.18 11.66 -23.27
C PRO A 170 -1.57 13.13 -23.48
N ALA A 171 -1.52 13.57 -24.75
CA ALA A 171 -1.88 14.92 -25.15
C ALA A 171 -3.37 15.18 -24.87
N GLY A 172 -3.66 16.09 -23.92
CA GLY A 172 -5.03 16.37 -23.48
C GLY A 172 -5.31 16.01 -22.01
N THR A 173 -4.34 15.41 -21.31
CA THR A 173 -4.41 15.22 -19.86
C THR A 173 -4.65 16.55 -19.12
N SER A 174 -5.56 16.55 -18.16
CA SER A 174 -5.80 17.70 -17.29
C SER A 174 -4.52 18.13 -16.57
N ALA A 175 -4.18 19.43 -16.66
CA ALA A 175 -3.03 19.99 -15.95
C ALA A 175 -3.14 19.81 -14.42
N GLN A 176 -4.36 19.84 -13.88
CA GLN A 176 -4.60 19.61 -12.44
C GLN A 176 -4.23 18.19 -12.04
N LEU A 177 -4.57 17.20 -12.89
CA LEU A 177 -4.27 15.78 -12.66
C LEU A 177 -2.76 15.53 -12.65
N ILE A 178 -2.01 16.11 -13.60
CA ILE A 178 -0.54 16.02 -13.64
C ILE A 178 0.08 16.64 -12.38
N ILE A 179 -0.39 17.83 -11.98
CA ILE A 179 0.08 18.51 -10.78
C ILE A 179 -0.22 17.68 -9.52
N ALA A 180 -1.43 17.10 -9.43
CA ALA A 180 -1.83 16.24 -8.33
C ALA A 180 -0.91 15.03 -8.22
N TYR A 181 -0.67 14.31 -9.33
CA TYR A 181 0.25 13.18 -9.38
C TYR A 181 1.66 13.54 -8.87
N GLN A 182 2.24 14.63 -9.41
CA GLN A 182 3.58 15.07 -9.00
C GLN A 182 3.65 15.46 -7.52
N ARG A 183 2.62 16.13 -7.01
CA ARG A 183 2.55 16.51 -5.59
C ARG A 183 2.38 15.28 -4.69
N LEU A 184 1.52 14.34 -5.06
CA LEU A 184 1.30 13.11 -4.30
C LEU A 184 2.58 12.29 -4.18
N ARG A 185 3.35 12.11 -5.28
CA ARG A 185 4.66 11.42 -5.20
C ARG A 185 5.61 12.11 -4.22
N ARG A 186 5.75 13.43 -4.30
CA ARG A 186 6.61 14.20 -3.39
C ARG A 186 6.14 14.13 -1.94
N ILE A 187 4.83 14.09 -1.72
CA ILE A 187 4.25 13.93 -0.39
C ILE A 187 4.62 12.55 0.16
N MET A 188 4.39 11.48 -0.61
CA MET A 188 4.75 10.12 -0.20
C MET A 188 6.26 9.98 0.08
N GLU A 189 7.10 10.53 -0.79
CA GLU A 189 8.56 10.61 -0.59
C GLU A 189 8.92 11.38 0.69
N GLY A 190 8.29 12.54 0.93
CA GLY A 190 8.53 13.34 2.14
C GLY A 190 8.02 12.69 3.43
N ILE A 191 6.96 11.88 3.35
CA ILE A 191 6.51 11.06 4.47
C ILE A 191 7.59 10.00 4.77
N ALA A 192 8.06 9.29 3.75
CA ALA A 192 8.99 8.17 3.83
C ALA A 192 10.45 8.56 4.14
N PHE A 193 10.84 9.80 3.86
CA PHE A 193 12.22 10.28 3.97
C PHE A 193 12.83 10.03 5.36
N GLU A 194 13.97 9.33 5.43
CA GLU A 194 14.67 9.00 6.69
C GLU A 194 13.78 8.28 7.73
N ILE A 195 12.81 7.48 7.26
CA ILE A 195 12.03 6.60 8.15
C ILE A 195 12.70 5.23 8.18
N GLY A 196 13.24 4.86 9.34
CA GLY A 196 13.73 3.51 9.59
C GLY A 196 12.65 2.56 10.12
N LEU A 197 13.04 1.29 10.30
CA LEU A 197 12.16 0.20 10.78
C LEU A 197 11.46 0.46 12.12
N ASN A 198 12.00 1.36 12.95
CA ASN A 198 11.46 1.66 14.27
C ASN A 198 10.75 3.02 14.34
N ASP A 199 10.68 3.77 13.24
CA ASP A 199 10.21 5.17 13.21
C ASP A 199 8.71 5.32 12.89
N TYR A 200 7.93 4.26 13.16
CA TYR A 200 6.49 4.20 12.87
C TYR A 200 5.70 5.41 13.43
N ARG A 201 6.08 5.94 14.59
CA ARG A 201 5.44 7.14 15.18
C ARG A 201 5.70 8.40 14.35
N THR A 202 6.92 8.56 13.85
CA THR A 202 7.32 9.69 13.01
C THR A 202 6.58 9.63 11.69
N PHE A 203 6.51 8.44 11.08
CA PHE A 203 5.73 8.23 9.88
C PHE A 203 4.26 8.57 10.08
N ASN A 204 3.59 7.99 11.09
CA ASN A 204 2.16 8.20 11.31
C ASN A 204 1.82 9.68 11.49
N ARG A 205 2.68 10.44 12.20
CA ARG A 205 2.53 11.88 12.34
C ARG A 205 2.62 12.61 11.00
N ARG A 206 3.57 12.23 10.12
CA ARG A 206 3.75 12.83 8.80
C ARG A 206 2.58 12.47 7.88
N LEU A 207 2.17 11.21 7.87
CA LEU A 207 1.03 10.70 7.12
C LEU A 207 -0.26 11.45 7.49
N ASN A 208 -0.60 11.55 8.78
CA ASN A 208 -1.79 12.28 9.23
C ASN A 208 -1.77 13.77 8.84
N ARG A 209 -0.59 14.40 8.82
CA ARG A 209 -0.45 15.77 8.34
C ARG A 209 -0.62 15.86 6.83
N ALA A 210 -0.07 14.90 6.10
CA ALA A 210 -0.17 14.82 4.65
C ALA A 210 -1.60 14.58 4.18
N ILE A 211 -2.36 13.69 4.83
CA ILE A 211 -3.79 13.45 4.53
C ILE A 211 -4.57 14.77 4.58
N LYS A 212 -4.43 15.53 5.68
CA LYS A 212 -5.09 16.84 5.82
C LYS A 212 -4.67 17.82 4.73
N TRP A 213 -3.41 17.80 4.34
CA TRP A 213 -2.90 18.67 3.29
C TRP A 213 -3.45 18.29 1.91
N VAL A 214 -3.50 16.99 1.61
CA VAL A 214 -4.09 16.47 0.38
C VAL A 214 -5.58 16.82 0.31
N GLU A 215 -6.32 16.66 1.41
CA GLU A 215 -7.75 17.04 1.49
C GLU A 215 -7.99 18.53 1.20
N GLN A 216 -7.07 19.41 1.63
CA GLN A 216 -7.23 20.85 1.51
C GLN A 216 -6.80 21.40 0.14
N ASP A 217 -5.71 20.86 -0.42
CA ASP A 217 -4.97 21.52 -1.50
C ASP A 217 -4.84 20.70 -2.79
N ILE A 218 -5.23 19.42 -2.78
CA ILE A 218 -5.01 18.51 -3.91
C ILE A 218 -6.28 17.76 -4.29
N ALA A 219 -6.96 17.15 -3.32
CA ALA A 219 -8.15 16.37 -3.59
C ALA A 219 -9.23 17.26 -4.23
N PRO A 220 -9.90 16.82 -5.31
CA PRO A 220 -11.07 17.50 -5.80
C PRO A 220 -12.14 17.49 -4.72
N SER A 221 -13.05 18.45 -4.74
CA SER A 221 -14.18 18.42 -3.80
C SER A 221 -14.95 17.12 -4.01
N PHE A 222 -14.93 16.25 -3.00
CA PHE A 222 -15.90 15.18 -2.86
C PHE A 222 -17.22 15.84 -2.45
N GLU A 223 -17.77 16.71 -3.30
CA GLU A 223 -19.16 17.11 -3.16
C GLU A 223 -19.96 15.83 -3.38
N VAL A 224 -20.58 15.40 -2.27
CA VAL A 224 -21.62 14.38 -2.20
C VAL A 224 -22.45 14.49 -3.47
N SER A 225 -22.57 13.37 -4.19
CA SER A 225 -23.41 13.34 -5.38
C SER A 225 -24.76 13.97 -5.01
N PRO A 226 -25.35 14.86 -5.83
CA PRO A 226 -26.70 15.34 -5.57
C PRO A 226 -27.74 14.18 -5.50
N PHE A 227 -27.31 12.95 -5.80
CA PHE A 227 -28.06 11.71 -5.66
C PHE A 227 -27.79 10.91 -4.37
N ASP A 228 -26.72 11.20 -3.62
CA ASP A 228 -26.48 10.54 -2.32
C ASP A 228 -27.47 11.04 -1.27
N ASP A 229 -27.90 12.31 -1.36
CA ASP A 229 -29.03 12.83 -0.58
C ASP A 229 -30.39 12.29 -1.08
N LEU A 230 -30.45 11.69 -2.28
CA LEU A 230 -31.67 11.10 -2.84
C LEU A 230 -31.88 9.65 -2.41
N LEU A 231 -30.83 8.91 -2.03
CA LEU A 231 -30.90 7.48 -1.78
C LEU A 231 -30.23 7.12 -0.44
N THR A 232 -31.07 6.76 0.52
CA THR A 232 -30.64 6.06 1.74
C THR A 232 -30.50 4.55 1.46
N PRO A 233 -29.84 3.78 2.34
CA PRO A 233 -29.78 2.32 2.23
C PRO A 233 -31.16 1.64 2.15
N GLU A 234 -32.23 2.34 2.57
CA GLU A 234 -33.62 1.88 2.56
C GLU A 234 -34.42 2.36 1.32
N GLY A 235 -33.78 3.07 0.38
CA GLY A 235 -34.40 3.64 -0.82
C GLY A 235 -34.43 5.17 -0.81
N TRP A 236 -35.39 5.77 -1.52
CA TRP A 236 -35.48 7.22 -1.68
C TRP A 236 -35.54 7.96 -0.34
N ASN A 237 -34.72 9.01 -0.18
CA ASN A 237 -34.72 9.84 1.02
C ASN A 237 -36.07 10.56 1.18
N PRO A 238 -36.86 10.28 2.24
CA PRO A 238 -38.18 10.87 2.43
C PRO A 238 -38.15 12.39 2.58
N ALA A 239 -37.02 12.96 3.03
CA ALA A 239 -36.85 14.40 3.20
C ALA A 239 -36.89 15.16 1.87
N PHE A 240 -36.58 14.49 0.74
CA PHE A 240 -36.60 15.09 -0.59
C PHE A 240 -38.02 15.39 -1.09
N PHE A 241 -39.03 14.64 -0.62
CA PHE A 241 -40.44 14.83 -0.99
C PHE A 241 -41.21 15.71 0.01
N ALA A 242 -40.58 16.10 1.13
CA ALA A 242 -41.24 16.86 2.19
C ALA A 242 -41.57 18.31 1.79
N ASP A 243 -40.91 18.86 0.77
CA ASP A 243 -41.13 20.23 0.27
C ASP A 243 -42.07 20.30 -0.95
N VAL A 244 -42.71 19.19 -1.36
CA VAL A 244 -43.66 19.16 -2.49
C VAL A 244 -45.13 19.22 -2.03
N GLU A 245 -45.39 19.18 -0.73
CA GLU A 245 -46.71 19.47 -0.14
C GLU A 245 -46.62 20.70 0.79
N GLY A 246 -46.63 21.89 0.17
CA GLY A 246 -46.73 23.19 0.83
C GLY A 246 -47.04 24.32 -0.14
#